data_AF-A0A4R6MIK4-F1
#
_entry.id   AF-A0A4R6MIK4-F1
#
_cell.length_a   1.000
_cell.length_b   1.000
_cell.length_c   1.000
_cell.angle_alpha   90.00
_cell.angle_beta   90.00
_cell.angle_gamma   90.00
#
_symmetry.space_group_name_H-M   'P 1'
#
loop_
_entity.id
_entity.type
_entity.pdbx_description
1 polymer ?
#
loop_
_entity_poly.entity_id
_entity_poly.type
_entity_poly.pdbx_seq_one_letter_code
_entity_poly.pdbx_strand_id
1 'polypeptide(L)'
;MKNRIAICLFLVNLCCVYSQETALVKTDSCDCRHQITELDIALLCFNVEDMYEADEPEKGFTFAFEESLWKMSCAVPGVDTREEAIMKVQCMWNKYRERIRCYVHPTSIAVNKNITKFSLDINNTVFIYQAVRKYNLDMNFLDPADNKTFLDFVEEREEYFRTITPVDITKADEYQKIYQLLKTHGAKHCRELIN
;
A
#
# COMPACT_ATOMS: atom_id res chain seq x y z
N MET A 1 -19.13 60.22 -49.80
CA MET A 1 -19.36 58.85 -49.26
C MET A 1 -18.39 58.61 -48.12
N LYS A 2 -18.86 57.92 -47.08
CA LYS A 2 -18.50 58.12 -45.66
C LYS A 2 -17.12 57.56 -45.28
N ASN A 3 -16.30 58.45 -44.73
CA ASN A 3 -15.34 58.18 -43.66
C ASN A 3 -16.09 57.71 -42.40
N ARG A 4 -15.53 56.75 -41.64
CA ARG A 4 -15.39 56.74 -40.15
C ARG A 4 -14.98 55.35 -39.66
N ILE A 5 -13.77 55.25 -39.09
CA ILE A 5 -13.46 55.08 -37.64
C ILE A 5 -13.55 53.62 -37.17
N ALA A 6 -12.37 53.05 -36.93
CA ALA A 6 -12.11 51.90 -36.09
C ALA A 6 -12.42 52.22 -34.61
N ILE A 7 -12.89 51.24 -33.84
CA ILE A 7 -12.58 51.08 -32.40
C ILE A 7 -12.63 49.58 -32.11
N CYS A 8 -11.47 49.05 -31.75
CA CYS A 8 -11.29 47.73 -31.15
C CYS A 8 -11.88 47.75 -29.74
N LEU A 9 -12.80 46.81 -29.45
CA LEU A 9 -13.22 46.47 -28.11
C LEU A 9 -12.71 45.07 -27.80
N PHE A 10 -11.41 44.99 -27.46
CA PHE A 10 -10.86 43.87 -26.70
C PHE A 10 -11.27 44.06 -25.24
N LEU A 11 -12.38 43.45 -24.85
CA LEU A 11 -12.77 43.36 -23.46
C LEU A 11 -11.90 42.32 -22.75
N VAL A 12 -11.00 42.88 -21.95
CA VAL A 12 -10.26 42.29 -20.84
C VAL A 12 -11.17 41.35 -20.05
N ASN A 13 -10.86 40.06 -20.08
CA ASN A 13 -11.31 39.10 -19.07
C ASN A 13 -10.07 38.62 -18.28
N LEU A 14 -9.48 39.57 -17.54
CA LEU A 14 -8.68 39.28 -16.36
C LEU A 14 -9.66 38.98 -15.23
N CYS A 15 -9.68 37.73 -14.75
CA CYS A 15 -9.88 37.37 -13.34
C CYS A 15 -10.10 35.85 -13.27
N CYS A 16 -9.01 35.09 -13.28
CA CYS A 16 -8.81 33.86 -12.51
C CYS A 16 -7.46 33.26 -12.92
N VAL A 17 -6.39 34.04 -12.79
CA VAL A 17 -5.09 33.42 -12.52
C VAL A 17 -5.18 33.01 -11.05
N TYR A 18 -5.85 31.88 -10.82
CA TYR A 18 -5.70 31.16 -9.58
C TYR A 18 -4.25 30.70 -9.60
N SER A 19 -3.41 31.46 -8.90
CA SER A 19 -2.08 31.02 -8.51
C SER A 19 -2.27 29.74 -7.70
N GLN A 20 -2.24 28.59 -8.38
CA GLN A 20 -1.83 27.35 -7.75
C GLN A 20 -0.35 27.55 -7.44
N GLU A 21 -0.12 28.19 -6.29
CA GLU A 21 1.07 28.02 -5.51
C GLU A 21 1.14 26.52 -5.23
N THR A 22 1.78 25.81 -6.17
CA THR A 22 2.16 24.42 -6.01
C THR A 22 3.13 24.45 -4.86
N ALA A 23 2.60 24.17 -3.67
CA ALA A 23 3.40 23.91 -2.49
C ALA A 23 4.51 22.97 -2.94
N LEU A 24 5.74 23.47 -2.82
CA LEU A 24 6.96 22.74 -3.09
C LEU A 24 6.85 21.44 -2.29
N VAL A 25 6.47 20.34 -2.95
CA VAL A 25 6.40 19.03 -2.32
C VAL A 25 7.80 18.79 -1.81
N LYS A 26 7.97 18.83 -0.48
CA LYS A 26 9.24 18.53 0.17
C LYS A 26 9.66 17.14 -0.28
N THR A 27 10.61 17.10 -1.22
CA THR A 27 11.22 15.88 -1.75
C THR A 27 12.05 15.15 -0.69
N ASP A 28 12.20 15.71 0.51
CA ASP A 28 12.94 15.13 1.63
C ASP A 28 12.14 14.06 2.41
N SER A 29 10.87 13.83 2.09
CA SER A 29 10.03 12.87 2.83
C SER A 29 10.48 11.40 2.70
N CYS A 30 11.34 11.06 1.74
CA CYS A 30 11.89 9.70 1.63
C CYS A 30 13.28 9.52 2.29
N ASP A 31 13.87 10.52 2.98
CA ASP A 31 15.22 10.41 3.59
C ASP A 31 15.22 9.65 4.93
N CYS A 32 14.64 8.45 4.96
CA CYS A 32 14.79 7.55 6.10
C CYS A 32 16.16 6.86 6.01
N ARG A 33 17.12 7.33 6.82
CA ARG A 33 18.47 6.74 6.94
C ARG A 33 18.49 5.43 7.71
N HIS A 34 17.37 5.07 8.35
CA HIS A 34 17.23 3.79 9.03
C HIS A 34 17.35 2.64 8.02
N GLN A 35 18.30 1.75 8.26
CA GLN A 35 18.44 0.51 7.52
C GLN A 35 17.53 -0.52 8.20
N ILE A 36 16.54 -1.02 7.46
CA ILE A 36 15.64 -2.05 7.96
C ILE A 36 16.43 -3.32 8.25
N THR A 37 16.35 -3.76 9.49
CA THR A 37 16.99 -4.98 9.99
C THR A 37 16.05 -6.18 9.91
N GLU A 38 16.61 -7.39 10.02
CA GLU A 38 15.80 -8.60 10.15
C GLU A 38 14.90 -8.57 11.42
N LEU A 39 15.35 -7.89 12.48
CA LEU A 39 14.55 -7.71 13.69
C LEU A 39 13.32 -6.82 13.44
N ASP A 40 13.47 -5.76 12.66
CA ASP A 40 12.35 -4.89 12.29
C ASP A 40 11.29 -5.67 11.49
N ILE A 41 11.73 -6.49 10.53
CA ILE A 41 10.85 -7.34 9.73
C ILE A 41 10.17 -8.40 10.59
N ALA A 42 10.92 -9.06 11.48
CA ALA A 42 10.37 -10.06 12.39
C ALA A 42 9.30 -9.45 13.32
N LEU A 43 9.54 -8.25 13.86
CA LEU A 43 8.57 -7.53 14.69
C LEU A 43 7.32 -7.14 13.89
N LEU A 44 7.48 -6.67 12.66
CA LEU A 44 6.33 -6.38 11.79
C LEU A 44 5.52 -7.65 11.50
N CYS A 45 6.17 -8.76 11.19
CA CYS A 45 5.52 -10.06 10.95
C CYS A 45 4.73 -10.54 12.18
N PHE A 46 5.34 -10.44 13.37
CA PHE A 46 4.68 -10.77 14.64
C PHE A 46 3.45 -9.90 14.89
N ASN A 47 3.55 -8.58 14.69
CA ASN A 47 2.43 -7.66 14.87
C ASN A 47 1.33 -7.83 13.81
N VAL A 48 1.66 -8.32 12.61
CA VAL A 48 0.68 -8.73 11.60
C VAL A 48 0.02 -10.05 11.98
N GLU A 49 0.74 -10.96 12.61
CA GLU A 49 0.18 -12.24 13.05
C GLU A 49 -0.82 -12.07 14.17
N ASP A 50 -0.41 -11.41 15.25
CA ASP A 50 -1.21 -11.35 16.47
C ASP A 50 -2.37 -10.36 16.41
N MET A 51 -2.38 -9.50 15.38
CA MET A 51 -3.41 -8.47 15.19
C MET A 51 -3.62 -7.58 16.44
N TYR A 52 -2.56 -7.36 17.22
CA TYR A 52 -2.64 -6.56 18.43
C TYR A 52 -3.10 -5.14 18.16
N GLU A 53 -3.88 -4.60 19.09
CA GLU A 53 -4.18 -3.17 19.15
C GLU A 53 -2.88 -2.38 19.28
N ALA A 54 -2.91 -1.13 18.79
CA ALA A 54 -1.77 -0.23 18.95
C ALA A 54 -1.54 0.10 20.43
N ASP A 55 -0.27 0.23 20.82
CA ASP A 55 0.10 0.68 22.18
C ASP A 55 -0.22 2.17 22.36
N GLU A 56 -0.17 2.94 21.27
CA GLU A 56 -0.37 4.40 21.25
C GLU A 56 -1.53 4.81 20.33
N PRO A 57 -2.78 4.37 20.59
CA PRO A 57 -3.93 4.61 19.71
C PRO A 57 -4.26 6.10 19.54
N GLU A 58 -3.94 6.94 20.52
CA GLU A 58 -4.11 8.39 20.46
C GLU A 58 -3.27 9.06 19.35
N LYS A 59 -2.26 8.36 18.84
CA LYS A 59 -1.41 8.80 17.72
C LYS A 59 -2.00 8.45 16.35
N GLY A 60 -3.23 7.92 16.31
CA GLY A 60 -3.95 7.59 15.07
C GLY A 60 -3.69 6.17 14.55
N PHE A 61 -3.16 5.31 15.41
CA PHE A 61 -2.97 3.90 15.15
C PHE A 61 -4.16 3.08 15.65
N THR A 62 -4.49 2.03 14.90
CA THR A 62 -5.48 1.02 15.31
C THR A 62 -4.79 -0.29 15.66
N PHE A 63 -3.66 -0.60 15.03
CA PHE A 63 -2.95 -1.88 15.20
C PHE A 63 -1.45 -1.66 15.39
N ALA A 64 -0.80 -2.54 16.15
CA ALA A 64 0.65 -2.50 16.42
C ALA A 64 1.52 -2.59 15.15
N PHE A 65 1.03 -3.24 14.09
CA PHE A 65 1.76 -3.28 12.81
C PHE A 65 1.86 -1.89 12.17
N GLU A 66 0.94 -0.97 12.45
CA GLU A 66 0.98 0.40 11.92
C GLU A 66 2.11 1.20 12.56
N GLU A 67 2.33 1.04 13.86
CA GLU A 67 3.47 1.59 14.59
C GLU A 67 4.79 1.04 14.04
N SER A 68 4.80 -0.27 13.72
CA SER A 68 5.96 -0.92 13.11
C SER A 68 6.29 -0.32 11.74
N LEU A 69 5.28 -0.12 10.88
CA LEU A 69 5.45 0.54 9.58
C LEU A 69 5.97 1.98 9.74
N TRP A 70 5.47 2.72 10.72
CA TRP A 70 5.91 4.10 10.99
C TRP A 70 7.36 4.14 11.48
N LYS A 71 7.71 3.29 12.44
CA LYS A 71 9.08 3.15 12.94
C LYS A 71 10.05 2.78 11.82
N MET A 72 9.71 1.77 11.00
CA MET A 72 10.53 1.33 9.87
C MET A 72 10.71 2.41 8.79
N SER A 73 9.76 3.32 8.66
CA SER A 73 9.78 4.40 7.69
C SER A 73 10.30 5.74 8.21
N CYS A 74 10.75 5.78 9.47
CA CYS A 74 11.15 7.02 10.15
C CYS A 74 10.01 8.06 10.22
N ALA A 75 8.75 7.62 10.25
CA ALA A 75 7.61 8.47 10.53
C ALA A 75 7.50 8.72 12.03
N VAL A 76 7.36 9.98 12.42
CA VAL A 76 7.38 10.46 13.80
C VAL A 76 6.01 11.06 14.14
N PRO A 77 5.21 10.37 14.97
CA PRO A 77 3.93 10.89 15.42
C PRO A 77 4.03 12.26 16.09
N GLY A 78 3.09 13.14 15.78
CA GLY A 78 3.05 14.51 16.31
C GLY A 78 4.07 15.47 15.70
N VAL A 79 5.00 14.97 14.87
CA VAL A 79 5.93 15.79 14.08
C VAL A 79 5.55 15.75 12.60
N ASP A 80 5.41 14.56 12.04
CA ASP A 80 4.95 14.39 10.66
C ASP A 80 3.43 14.58 10.58
N THR A 81 2.99 15.28 9.55
CA THR A 81 1.58 15.22 9.13
C THR A 81 1.21 13.80 8.71
N ARG A 82 -0.09 13.50 8.68
CA ARG A 82 -0.58 12.18 8.25
C ARG A 82 -0.09 11.84 6.84
N GLU A 83 -0.11 12.82 5.94
CA GLU A 83 0.31 12.70 4.56
C GLU A 83 1.82 12.43 4.46
N GLU A 84 2.64 13.16 5.21
CA GLU A 84 4.10 12.93 5.27
C GLU A 84 4.43 11.54 5.82
N ALA A 85 3.74 11.09 6.86
CA ALA A 85 3.92 9.75 7.42
C ALA A 85 3.53 8.65 6.41
N ILE A 86 2.41 8.82 5.69
CA ILE A 86 2.00 7.90 4.62
C ILE A 86 3.05 7.86 3.50
N MET A 87 3.54 9.02 3.06
CA MET A 87 4.59 9.09 2.04
C MET A 87 5.86 8.36 2.49
N LYS A 88 6.32 8.57 3.73
CA LYS A 88 7.45 7.84 4.31
C LYS A 88 7.24 6.32 4.26
N VAL A 89 6.06 5.85 4.67
CA VAL A 89 5.69 4.43 4.63
C VAL A 89 5.70 3.90 3.20
N GLN A 90 5.20 4.66 2.22
CA GLN A 90 5.26 4.30 0.80
C GLN A 90 6.70 4.23 0.27
N CYS A 91 7.57 5.20 0.61
CA CYS A 91 8.98 5.19 0.21
C CYS A 91 9.69 3.94 0.77
N MET A 92 9.48 3.67 2.06
CA MET A 92 10.01 2.50 2.75
C MET A 92 9.53 1.21 2.08
N TRP A 93 8.22 1.09 1.83
CA TRP A 93 7.63 -0.05 1.16
C TRP A 93 8.24 -0.28 -0.21
N ASN A 94 8.29 0.73 -1.08
CA ASN A 94 8.84 0.59 -2.43
C ASN A 94 10.31 0.16 -2.43
N LYS A 95 11.08 0.61 -1.42
CA LYS A 95 12.49 0.24 -1.28
C LYS A 95 12.70 -1.18 -0.76
N TYR A 96 11.82 -1.68 0.11
CA TYR A 96 12.06 -2.92 0.87
C TYR A 96 11.00 -4.01 0.70
N ARG A 97 9.90 -3.79 -0.04
CA ARG A 97 8.77 -4.73 -0.18
C ARG A 97 9.19 -6.15 -0.52
N GLU A 98 10.16 -6.35 -1.41
CA GLU A 98 10.63 -7.70 -1.76
C GLU A 98 11.34 -8.43 -0.60
N ARG A 99 11.91 -7.66 0.35
CA ARG A 99 12.63 -8.15 1.53
C ARG A 99 11.74 -8.32 2.76
N ILE A 100 10.61 -7.61 2.86
CA ILE A 100 9.67 -7.72 3.99
C ILE A 100 8.91 -9.05 3.89
N ARG A 101 9.51 -10.09 4.47
CA ARG A 101 9.07 -11.49 4.38
C ARG A 101 8.98 -12.12 5.76
N CYS A 102 8.01 -13.01 5.94
CA CYS A 102 7.79 -13.69 7.21
C CYS A 102 8.21 -15.16 7.12
N TYR A 103 9.02 -15.61 8.08
CA TYR A 103 9.62 -16.95 8.08
C TYR A 103 9.04 -17.88 9.15
N VAL A 104 8.19 -17.37 10.06
CA VAL A 104 7.97 -17.98 11.39
C VAL A 104 6.81 -19.00 11.42
N HIS A 105 6.31 -19.46 10.27
CA HIS A 105 5.09 -20.30 10.21
C HIS A 105 5.23 -21.52 9.31
N PRO A 106 5.90 -22.61 9.74
CA PRO A 106 6.22 -23.73 8.84
C PRO A 106 5.01 -24.39 8.17
N THR A 107 3.81 -24.22 8.71
CA THR A 107 2.55 -24.72 8.13
C THR A 107 1.87 -23.75 7.16
N SER A 108 2.30 -22.49 7.12
CA SER A 108 1.80 -21.49 6.18
C SER A 108 2.32 -21.81 4.77
N ILE A 109 1.44 -21.74 3.78
CA ILE A 109 1.86 -21.84 2.38
C ILE A 109 2.58 -20.58 1.90
N ALA A 110 2.60 -19.53 2.73
CA ALA A 110 3.25 -18.26 2.50
C ALA A 110 4.53 -18.06 3.34
N VAL A 111 5.13 -19.13 3.85
CA VAL A 111 6.49 -19.11 4.42
C VAL A 111 7.47 -18.52 3.43
N ASN A 112 8.31 -17.58 3.90
CA ASN A 112 9.33 -16.89 3.10
C ASN A 112 8.75 -16.13 1.89
N LYS A 113 7.44 -15.85 1.89
CA LYS A 113 6.82 -14.94 0.93
C LYS A 113 6.68 -13.55 1.54
N ASN A 114 6.40 -12.56 0.69
CA ASN A 114 6.12 -11.21 1.10
C ASN A 114 4.99 -11.18 2.15
N ILE A 115 5.10 -10.24 3.09
CA ILE A 115 4.17 -10.09 4.21
C ILE A 115 2.70 -9.99 3.81
N THR A 116 2.35 -9.47 2.63
CA THR A 116 0.96 -9.43 2.16
C THR A 116 0.40 -10.82 1.86
N LYS A 117 1.19 -11.70 1.24
CA LYS A 117 0.82 -13.10 1.01
C LYS A 117 0.71 -13.84 2.34
N PHE A 118 1.68 -13.60 3.23
CA PHE A 118 1.67 -14.16 4.57
C PHE A 118 0.43 -13.75 5.36
N SER A 119 0.13 -12.45 5.45
CA SER A 119 -1.00 -11.93 6.23
C SER A 119 -2.33 -12.51 5.75
N LEU A 120 -2.50 -12.68 4.44
CA LEU A 120 -3.71 -13.28 3.88
C LEU A 120 -3.81 -14.77 4.21
N ASP A 121 -2.70 -15.51 4.18
CA ASP A 121 -2.67 -16.94 4.50
C ASP A 121 -3.02 -17.23 5.96
N ILE A 122 -2.56 -16.38 6.88
CA ILE A 122 -2.93 -16.44 8.32
C ILE A 122 -4.27 -15.76 8.63
N ASN A 123 -5.06 -15.43 7.61
CA ASN A 123 -6.39 -14.82 7.73
C ASN A 123 -6.43 -13.39 8.31
N ASN A 124 -5.30 -12.68 8.36
CA ASN A 124 -5.28 -11.25 8.64
C ASN A 124 -5.47 -10.43 7.34
N THR A 125 -6.74 -10.27 6.96
CA THR A 125 -7.14 -9.40 5.84
C THR A 125 -7.05 -7.91 6.19
N VAL A 126 -7.05 -7.56 7.48
CA VAL A 126 -7.03 -6.16 7.95
C VAL A 126 -5.73 -5.46 7.51
N PHE A 127 -4.59 -6.15 7.63
CA PHE A 127 -3.32 -5.63 7.13
C PHE A 127 -3.41 -5.24 5.63
N ILE A 128 -4.04 -6.10 4.81
CA ILE A 128 -4.23 -5.83 3.38
C ILE A 128 -5.10 -4.60 3.14
N TYR A 129 -6.22 -4.49 3.87
CA TYR A 129 -7.08 -3.32 3.77
C TYR A 129 -6.35 -2.02 4.15
N GLN A 130 -5.55 -2.02 5.22
CA GLN A 130 -4.78 -0.84 5.62
C GLN A 130 -3.69 -0.52 4.61
N ALA A 131 -2.93 -1.53 4.16
CA ALA A 131 -1.87 -1.38 3.17
C ALA A 131 -2.39 -0.72 1.88
N VAL A 132 -3.55 -1.16 1.38
CA VAL A 132 -4.13 -0.65 0.13
C VAL A 132 -4.87 0.68 0.35
N ARG A 133 -5.75 0.79 1.36
CA ARG A 133 -6.64 1.95 1.50
C ARG A 133 -6.06 3.10 2.30
N LYS A 134 -5.36 2.80 3.40
CA LYS A 134 -4.81 3.83 4.30
C LYS A 134 -3.46 4.30 3.81
N TYR A 135 -2.59 3.37 3.42
CA TYR A 135 -1.22 3.67 3.03
C TYR A 135 -1.00 3.74 1.52
N ASN A 136 -1.95 3.26 0.70
CA ASN A 136 -1.83 3.21 -0.75
C ASN A 136 -0.47 2.62 -1.21
N LEU A 137 -0.11 1.48 -0.61
CA LEU A 137 1.12 0.77 -0.91
C LEU A 137 1.07 0.13 -2.29
N ASP A 138 2.14 0.28 -3.06
CA ASP A 138 2.23 -0.31 -4.40
C ASP A 138 2.39 -1.83 -4.32
N MET A 139 1.39 -2.54 -4.84
CA MET A 139 1.32 -4.01 -4.88
C MET A 139 1.86 -4.60 -6.19
N ASN A 140 2.33 -3.75 -7.12
CA ASN A 140 2.81 -4.15 -8.44
C ASN A 140 4.29 -4.52 -8.42
N PHE A 141 4.60 -5.66 -7.80
CA PHE A 141 5.93 -6.27 -7.81
C PHE A 141 5.84 -7.78 -7.82
N LEU A 142 6.89 -8.42 -8.32
CA LEU A 142 7.04 -9.86 -8.23
C LEU A 142 7.67 -10.19 -6.87
N ASP A 143 7.08 -11.13 -6.15
CA ASP A 143 7.74 -11.70 -4.98
C ASP A 143 8.82 -12.68 -5.45
N PRO A 144 10.11 -12.47 -5.13
CA PRO A 144 11.18 -13.37 -5.57
C PRO A 144 11.05 -14.82 -5.08
N ALA A 145 10.17 -15.11 -4.12
CA ALA A 145 10.01 -16.44 -3.56
C ALA A 145 9.24 -17.39 -4.50
N ASP A 146 8.30 -16.85 -5.28
CA ASP A 146 7.45 -17.61 -6.19
C ASP A 146 7.29 -16.98 -7.59
N ASN A 147 7.90 -15.81 -7.81
CA ASN A 147 7.79 -14.99 -9.02
C ASN A 147 6.34 -14.62 -9.39
N LYS A 148 5.47 -14.46 -8.38
CA LYS A 148 4.07 -14.05 -8.56
C LYS A 148 3.81 -12.69 -7.93
N THR A 149 2.92 -11.91 -8.52
CA THR A 149 2.41 -10.71 -7.83
C THR A 149 1.51 -11.11 -6.68
N PHE A 150 1.15 -10.14 -5.83
CA PHE A 150 0.15 -10.42 -4.80
C PHE A 150 -1.22 -10.75 -5.42
N LEU A 151 -1.58 -10.10 -6.53
CA LEU A 151 -2.84 -10.37 -7.23
C LEU A 151 -2.90 -11.79 -7.81
N ASP A 152 -1.80 -12.28 -8.42
CA ASP A 152 -1.69 -13.66 -8.89
C ASP A 152 -1.90 -14.66 -7.75
N PHE A 153 -1.26 -14.41 -6.60
CA PHE A 153 -1.43 -15.26 -5.43
C PHE A 153 -2.87 -15.29 -4.93
N VAL A 154 -3.56 -14.14 -4.88
CA VAL A 154 -4.96 -14.07 -4.45
C VAL A 154 -5.88 -14.85 -5.39
N GLU A 155 -5.69 -14.72 -6.71
CA GLU A 155 -6.47 -15.45 -7.73
C GLU A 155 -6.31 -16.97 -7.58
N GLU A 156 -5.08 -17.47 -7.46
CA GLU A 156 -4.82 -18.91 -7.29
C GLU A 156 -5.42 -19.48 -6.01
N ARG A 157 -5.41 -18.71 -4.92
CA ARG A 157 -6.00 -19.14 -3.65
C ARG A 157 -7.52 -19.13 -3.71
N GLU A 158 -8.11 -18.16 -4.39
CA GLU A 158 -9.55 -18.13 -4.67
C GLU A 158 -9.98 -19.38 -5.44
N GLU A 159 -9.30 -19.70 -6.53
CA GLU A 159 -9.57 -20.88 -7.34
C GLU A 159 -9.40 -22.17 -6.54
N TYR A 160 -8.34 -22.25 -5.73
CA TYR A 160 -8.11 -23.39 -4.83
C TYR A 160 -9.31 -23.62 -3.90
N PHE A 161 -9.79 -22.58 -3.19
CA PHE A 161 -10.92 -22.74 -2.27
C PHE A 161 -12.25 -23.07 -2.97
N ARG A 162 -12.41 -22.67 -4.23
CA ARG A 162 -13.58 -23.09 -5.06
C ARG A 162 -13.52 -24.54 -5.53
N THR A 163 -12.35 -25.15 -5.60
CA THR A 163 -12.14 -26.45 -6.25
C THR A 163 -11.77 -27.59 -5.28
N ILE A 164 -11.34 -27.27 -4.06
CA ILE A 164 -11.03 -28.27 -3.02
C ILE A 164 -12.27 -29.05 -2.59
N THR A 165 -12.05 -30.22 -1.95
CA THR A 165 -13.12 -31.06 -1.40
C THR A 165 -12.92 -31.25 0.11
N PRO A 166 -13.87 -30.81 0.97
CA PRO A 166 -15.08 -30.07 0.63
C PRO A 166 -14.75 -28.65 0.12
N VAL A 167 -15.61 -28.10 -0.75
CA VAL A 167 -15.47 -26.73 -1.27
C VAL A 167 -15.68 -25.74 -0.14
N ASP A 168 -14.83 -24.72 -0.06
CA ASP A 168 -14.94 -23.63 0.92
C ASP A 168 -15.32 -22.32 0.21
N ILE A 169 -16.62 -22.15 -0.03
CA ILE A 169 -17.16 -20.94 -0.69
C ILE A 169 -16.94 -19.68 0.15
N THR A 170 -16.98 -19.78 1.48
CA THR A 170 -16.78 -18.62 2.35
C THR A 170 -15.37 -18.07 2.18
N LYS A 171 -14.35 -18.93 2.19
CA LYS A 171 -12.97 -18.50 1.90
C LYS A 171 -12.83 -18.00 0.48
N ALA A 172 -13.35 -18.70 -0.52
CA ALA A 172 -13.28 -18.23 -1.91
C ALA A 172 -13.84 -16.80 -2.08
N ASP A 173 -14.99 -16.50 -1.47
CA ASP A 173 -15.61 -15.18 -1.57
C ASP A 173 -14.83 -14.09 -0.80
N GLU A 174 -14.14 -14.45 0.28
CA GLU A 174 -13.19 -13.54 0.95
C GLU A 174 -12.02 -13.17 0.04
N TYR A 175 -11.38 -14.17 -0.60
CA TYR A 175 -10.30 -13.93 -1.56
C TYR A 175 -10.79 -13.13 -2.77
N GLN A 176 -11.99 -13.40 -3.26
CA GLN A 176 -12.60 -12.61 -4.34
C GLN A 176 -12.77 -11.14 -3.96
N LYS A 177 -13.18 -10.82 -2.73
CA LYS A 177 -13.28 -9.43 -2.23
C LYS A 177 -11.92 -8.75 -2.19
N ILE A 178 -10.88 -9.46 -1.74
CA ILE A 178 -9.50 -8.94 -1.74
C ILE A 178 -9.00 -8.73 -3.17
N TYR A 179 -9.28 -9.66 -4.08
CA TYR A 179 -8.94 -9.52 -5.50
C TYR A 179 -9.56 -8.24 -6.09
N GLN A 180 -10.86 -8.00 -5.87
CA GLN A 180 -11.54 -6.80 -6.36
C GLN A 180 -10.99 -5.50 -5.73
N LEU A 181 -10.67 -5.54 -4.43
CA LEU A 181 -10.00 -4.43 -3.76
C LEU A 181 -8.69 -4.09 -4.46
N LEU A 182 -7.85 -5.08 -4.72
CA LEU A 182 -6.55 -4.92 -5.38
C LEU A 182 -6.70 -4.39 -6.80
N LYS A 183 -7.58 -4.97 -7.63
CA LYS A 183 -7.85 -4.47 -9.00
C LYS A 183 -8.31 -3.02 -9.02
N THR A 184 -9.21 -2.65 -8.10
CA THR A 184 -9.73 -1.28 -7.99
C THR A 184 -8.62 -0.27 -7.63
N HIS A 185 -7.58 -0.71 -6.95
CA HIS A 185 -6.40 0.11 -6.61
C HIS A 185 -5.22 -0.11 -7.57
N GLY A 186 -5.50 -0.61 -8.78
CA GLY A 186 -4.50 -0.68 -9.86
C GLY A 186 -3.48 -1.81 -9.72
N ALA A 187 -3.76 -2.83 -8.89
CA ALA A 187 -2.94 -4.03 -8.86
C ALA A 187 -3.04 -4.82 -10.19
N LYS A 188 -1.92 -5.42 -10.56
CA LYS A 188 -1.71 -6.12 -11.83
C LYS A 188 -1.20 -7.55 -11.61
N HIS A 189 -1.55 -8.42 -12.52
CA HIS A 189 -0.95 -9.74 -12.64
C HIS A 189 0.48 -9.63 -13.17
N CYS A 190 1.32 -10.63 -12.93
CA CYS A 190 2.68 -10.69 -13.48
C CYS A 190 2.72 -10.43 -14.99
N ARG A 191 1.79 -11.01 -15.76
CA ARG A 191 1.64 -10.82 -17.21
C ARG A 191 1.37 -9.37 -17.64
N GLU A 192 0.85 -8.54 -16.73
CA GLU A 192 0.55 -7.13 -16.96
C GLU A 192 1.71 -6.20 -16.55
N LEU A 193 2.76 -6.72 -15.89
CA LEU A 193 3.94 -5.95 -15.47
C LEU A 193 5.10 -6.01 -16.49
N ILE A 194 5.12 -7.03 -17.34
CA ILE A 194 6.23 -7.33 -18.26
C ILE A 194 5.99 -6.72 -19.67
N ASN A 195 4.83 -6.09 -19.89
CA ASN A 195 4.46 -5.40 -21.13
C ASN A 195 4.53 -3.88 -20.95
#